data_AF-A0A2G4SS97-F1
#
_entry.id   AF-A0A2G4SS97-F1
#
_cell.length_a   1.000
_cell.length_b   1.000
_cell.length_c   1.000
_cell.angle_alpha   90.00
_cell.angle_beta   90.00
_cell.angle_gamma   90.00
#
_symmetry.space_group_name_H-M   'P 1'
#
loop_
_entity.id
_entity.type
_entity.pdbx_description
1 polymer ?
#
loop_
_entity_poly.entity_id
_entity_poly.type
_entity_poly.pdbx_seq_one_letter_code
_entity_poly.pdbx_strand_id
1 'polypeptide(L)'
;MDNQMKWKLCSGRTVEDVLYDYGMELEREHAVHSFILDTSDSEMKKLFTGQEWDEITRETELETTTLPESILNLIQEMNKTNIKEVKRVLLKYAEIRYSDYPTSDEFHIDKICYAVESL
;
A
#
# COMPACT_ATOMS: atom_id res chain seq x y z
N MET A 1 -1.80 -11.27 18.11
CA MET A 1 -2.10 -9.85 17.91
C MET A 1 -2.58 -9.28 19.24
N ASP A 2 -2.18 -8.08 19.64
CA ASP A 2 -2.69 -7.43 20.84
C ASP A 2 -4.18 -7.07 20.64
N ASN A 3 -5.04 -7.53 21.54
CA ASN A 3 -6.49 -7.29 21.46
C ASN A 3 -6.86 -5.81 21.58
N GLN A 4 -5.97 -4.96 22.10
CA GLN A 4 -6.19 -3.52 22.16
C GLN A 4 -5.96 -2.83 20.80
N MET A 5 -5.22 -3.46 19.90
CA MET A 5 -4.83 -2.91 18.60
C MET A 5 -5.72 -3.37 17.44
N LYS A 6 -6.64 -4.31 17.71
CA LYS A 6 -7.57 -4.82 16.69
C LYS A 6 -8.64 -3.80 16.36
N TRP A 7 -9.08 -3.79 15.11
CA TRP A 7 -10.14 -2.89 14.65
C TRP A 7 -11.51 -3.36 15.15
N LYS A 8 -12.10 -2.58 16.05
CA LYS A 8 -13.45 -2.80 16.58
C LYS A 8 -14.46 -1.94 15.84
N LEU A 9 -15.48 -2.58 15.29
CA LEU A 9 -16.62 -1.92 14.66
C LEU A 9 -17.59 -1.37 15.70
N CYS A 10 -18.44 -0.44 15.28
CA CYS A 10 -19.51 0.12 16.12
C CYS A 10 -20.49 -0.95 16.63
N SER A 11 -20.62 -2.08 15.94
CA SER A 11 -21.41 -3.24 16.40
C SER A 11 -20.80 -3.97 17.60
N GLY A 12 -19.53 -3.68 17.93
CA GLY A 12 -18.74 -4.38 18.94
C GLY A 12 -18.00 -5.62 18.42
N ARG A 13 -18.21 -6.01 17.15
CA ARG A 13 -17.42 -7.06 16.50
C ARG A 13 -16.04 -6.55 16.14
N THR A 14 -15.07 -7.45 16.15
CA THR A 14 -13.68 -7.18 15.77
C THR A 14 -13.44 -7.69 14.35
N VAL A 15 -12.90 -6.85 13.46
CA VAL A 15 -12.71 -7.20 12.05
C VAL A 15 -11.74 -8.38 11.89
N GLU A 16 -10.59 -8.34 12.57
CA GLU A 16 -9.56 -9.37 12.47
C GLU A 16 -10.04 -10.73 13.01
N ASP A 17 -10.92 -10.74 14.01
CA ASP A 17 -11.50 -11.98 14.52
C ASP A 17 -12.41 -12.63 13.47
N VAL A 18 -13.21 -11.82 12.77
CA VAL A 18 -14.09 -12.29 11.69
C VAL A 18 -13.28 -12.86 10.51
N LEU A 19 -12.19 -12.16 10.12
CA LEU A 19 -11.32 -12.65 9.05
C LEU A 19 -10.57 -13.92 9.43
N TYR A 20 -10.11 -14.00 10.68
CA TYR A 20 -9.43 -15.18 11.20
C TYR A 20 -10.35 -16.40 11.17
N ASP A 21 -11.56 -16.27 11.73
CA ASP A 21 -12.53 -17.38 11.79
C ASP A 21 -12.88 -17.86 10.37
N TYR A 22 -13.14 -16.95 9.44
CA TYR A 22 -13.38 -17.29 8.04
C TYR A 22 -12.17 -17.95 7.37
N GLY A 23 -10.97 -17.38 7.55
CA GLY A 23 -9.74 -17.93 6.96
C GLY A 23 -9.42 -19.34 7.45
N MET A 24 -9.76 -19.67 8.70
CA MET A 24 -9.59 -21.02 9.26
C MET A 24 -10.49 -22.08 8.60
N GLU A 25 -11.58 -21.68 7.95
CA GLU A 25 -12.49 -22.58 7.22
C GLU A 25 -12.07 -22.82 5.77
N LEU A 26 -11.13 -22.02 5.23
CA LEU A 26 -10.73 -22.10 3.83
C LEU A 26 -9.63 -23.15 3.61
N GLU A 27 -9.83 -24.03 2.63
CA GLU A 27 -8.85 -25.05 2.23
C GLU A 27 -7.68 -24.50 1.40
N ARG A 28 -7.81 -23.28 0.89
CA ARG A 28 -6.84 -22.63 -0.01
C ARG A 28 -6.57 -21.21 0.45
N GLU A 29 -5.37 -20.74 0.11
CA GLU A 29 -4.93 -19.38 0.38
C GLU A 29 -5.93 -18.34 -0.14
N HIS A 30 -6.19 -17.34 0.69
CA HIS A 30 -7.07 -16.22 0.42
C HIS A 30 -6.52 -14.96 1.11
N ALA A 31 -6.92 -13.77 0.64
CA ALA A 31 -6.44 -12.48 1.16
C ALA A 31 -6.60 -12.35 2.70
N VAL A 32 -7.63 -12.99 3.26
CA VAL A 32 -7.92 -13.01 4.70
C VAL A 32 -6.83 -13.68 5.55
N HIS A 33 -6.07 -14.63 4.99
CA HIS A 33 -4.94 -15.26 5.69
C HIS A 33 -3.82 -14.28 6.00
N SER A 34 -3.74 -13.20 5.22
CA SER A 34 -2.84 -12.06 5.44
C SER A 34 -3.52 -10.87 6.12
N PHE A 35 -4.74 -11.05 6.65
CA PHE A 35 -5.59 -9.99 7.22
C PHE A 35 -5.84 -8.82 6.27
N ILE A 36 -5.83 -9.08 4.95
CA ILE A 36 -6.14 -8.07 3.95
C ILE A 36 -7.65 -7.99 3.78
N LEU A 37 -8.21 -6.78 3.95
CA LEU A 37 -9.60 -6.46 3.64
C LEU A 37 -9.73 -6.03 2.19
N ASP A 38 -10.17 -6.95 1.33
CA ASP A 38 -10.52 -6.64 -0.05
C ASP A 38 -11.99 -6.22 -0.13
N THR A 39 -12.24 -4.91 -0.21
CA THR A 39 -13.61 -4.36 -0.30
C THR A 39 -14.29 -4.64 -1.64
N SER A 40 -13.57 -5.19 -2.62
CA SER A 40 -14.12 -5.65 -3.89
C SER A 40 -14.57 -7.12 -3.85
N ASP A 41 -14.17 -7.88 -2.83
CA ASP A 41 -14.52 -9.29 -2.67
C ASP A 41 -15.94 -9.46 -2.11
N SER A 42 -16.80 -10.09 -2.92
CA SER A 42 -18.18 -10.37 -2.57
C SER A 42 -18.36 -11.42 -1.48
N GLU A 43 -17.43 -12.36 -1.31
CA GLU A 43 -17.51 -13.35 -0.23
C GLU A 43 -17.15 -12.70 1.11
N MET A 44 -16.13 -11.84 1.12
CA MET A 44 -15.78 -11.04 2.30
C MET A 44 -16.93 -10.13 2.76
N LYS A 45 -17.62 -9.48 1.82
CA LYS A 45 -18.80 -8.66 2.13
C LYS A 45 -19.88 -9.42 2.90
N LYS A 46 -20.06 -10.72 2.64
CA LYS A 46 -21.08 -11.54 3.31
C LYS A 46 -20.75 -11.84 4.78
N LEU A 47 -19.49 -11.66 5.20
CA LEU A 47 -19.05 -11.89 6.59
C LEU A 47 -19.54 -10.79 7.55
N PHE A 48 -19.94 -9.66 6.99
CA PHE A 48 -20.35 -8.46 7.72
C PHE A 48 -21.81 -8.13 7.42
N THR A 49 -22.47 -7.48 8.38
CA THR A 49 -23.78 -6.89 8.13
C THR A 49 -23.65 -5.69 7.18
N GLY A 50 -24.75 -5.26 6.55
CA GLY A 50 -24.72 -4.08 5.68
C GLY A 50 -24.16 -2.83 6.36
N GLN A 51 -24.56 -2.59 7.61
CA GLN A 51 -24.08 -1.45 8.41
C GLN A 51 -22.57 -1.54 8.71
N GLU A 52 -22.10 -2.72 9.10
CA GLU A 52 -20.67 -2.97 9.36
C GLU A 52 -19.85 -2.82 8.08
N TRP A 53 -20.37 -3.32 6.96
CA TRP A 53 -19.69 -3.20 5.67
C TRP A 53 -19.59 -1.73 5.23
N ASP A 54 -20.67 -0.96 5.39
CA ASP A 54 -20.67 0.48 5.07
C ASP A 54 -19.68 1.25 5.96
N GLU A 55 -19.53 0.86 7.24
CA GLU A 55 -18.50 1.38 8.15
C GLU A 55 -17.09 1.04 7.65
N ILE A 56 -16.85 -0.24 7.33
CA ILE A 56 -15.57 -0.71 6.82
C ILE A 56 -15.19 0.01 5.52
N THR A 57 -16.09 0.10 4.53
CA THR A 57 -15.79 0.74 3.25
C THR A 57 -15.53 2.22 3.40
N ARG A 58 -16.25 2.92 4.30
CA ARG A 58 -16.04 4.34 4.55
C ARG A 58 -14.68 4.61 5.21
N GLU A 59 -14.23 3.73 6.10
CA GLU A 59 -12.94 3.88 6.79
C GLU A 59 -11.74 3.37 5.97
N THR A 60 -11.99 2.45 5.03
CA THR A 60 -11.00 1.93 4.07
C THR A 60 -10.95 2.66 2.75
N GLU A 61 -11.89 3.58 2.49
CA GLU A 61 -11.75 4.64 1.49
C GLU A 61 -10.57 5.53 1.91
N LEU A 62 -9.36 5.02 1.66
CA LEU A 62 -8.16 5.81 1.69
C LEU A 62 -8.41 6.99 0.77
N GLU A 63 -8.30 8.21 1.32
CA GLU A 63 -7.91 9.34 0.51
C GLU A 63 -6.76 8.83 -0.36
N THR A 64 -6.94 8.85 -1.67
CA THR A 64 -5.89 8.43 -2.60
C THR A 64 -4.71 9.33 -2.27
N THR A 65 -3.75 8.80 -1.50
CA THR A 65 -2.57 9.56 -1.12
C THR A 65 -1.86 9.79 -2.43
N THR A 66 -1.99 11.01 -2.93
CA THR A 66 -1.35 11.39 -4.17
C THR A 66 0.13 11.27 -3.90
N LEU A 67 0.83 10.51 -4.74
CA LEU A 67 2.28 10.40 -4.65
C LEU A 67 2.86 11.82 -4.59
N PRO A 68 3.88 12.08 -3.75
CA PRO A 68 4.53 13.37 -3.72
C PRO A 68 4.91 13.81 -5.13
N GLU A 69 4.71 15.08 -5.45
CA GLU A 69 4.95 15.61 -6.79
C GLU A 69 6.38 15.34 -7.27
N SER A 70 7.34 15.36 -6.35
CA SER A 70 8.74 15.00 -6.55
C SER A 70 8.92 13.58 -7.11
N ILE A 71 8.18 12.61 -6.56
CA ILE A 71 8.19 11.19 -6.97
C ILE A 71 7.45 11.00 -8.29
N LEU A 72 6.31 11.68 -8.47
CA LEU A 72 5.57 11.64 -9.74
C LEU A 72 6.42 12.17 -10.90
N ASN A 73 7.10 13.30 -10.69
CA ASN A 73 7.99 13.89 -11.67
C ASN A 73 9.15 12.96 -12.02
N LEU A 74 9.76 12.31 -11.02
CA LEU A 74 10.80 11.30 -11.24
C LEU A 74 10.29 10.16 -12.15
N ILE A 75 9.15 9.57 -11.81
CA ILE A 75 8.55 8.46 -12.58
C ILE A 75 8.25 8.89 -14.02
N GLN A 76 7.68 10.09 -14.20
CA GLN A 76 7.40 10.64 -15.53
C GLN A 76 8.68 10.92 -16.33
N GLU A 77 9.73 11.45 -15.68
CA GLU A 77 11.03 11.67 -16.32
C GLU A 77 11.71 10.35 -16.70
N MET A 78 11.56 9.30 -15.90
CA MET A 78 12.12 7.98 -16.18
C MET A 78 11.38 7.21 -17.28
N ASN A 79 10.16 7.62 -17.64
CA ASN A 79 9.37 7.00 -18.72
C ASN A 79 9.99 7.28 -20.11
N LYS A 80 11.12 6.63 -20.39
CA LYS A 80 11.90 6.73 -21.62
C LYS A 80 12.06 5.33 -22.23
N THR A 81 12.10 5.28 -23.55
CA THR A 81 12.27 4.03 -24.30
C THR A 81 13.75 3.67 -24.52
N ASN A 82 14.68 4.56 -24.12
CA ASN A 82 16.11 4.43 -24.34
C ASN A 82 16.90 4.46 -23.02
N ILE A 83 17.70 3.42 -22.78
CA ILE A 83 18.54 3.30 -21.58
C ILE A 83 19.51 4.46 -21.37
N LYS A 84 20.02 5.09 -22.44
CA LYS A 84 20.90 6.27 -22.32
C LYS A 84 20.15 7.46 -21.73
N GLU A 85 18.88 7.61 -22.06
CA GLU A 85 18.04 8.69 -21.55
C GLU A 85 17.63 8.43 -20.11
N VAL A 86 17.28 7.18 -19.77
CA VAL A 86 17.06 6.76 -18.38
C VAL A 86 18.29 7.04 -17.52
N LYS A 87 19.49 6.66 -17.98
CA LYS A 87 20.75 6.95 -17.27
C LYS A 87 21.00 8.45 -17.07
N ARG A 88 20.63 9.30 -18.05
CA ARG A 88 20.73 10.76 -17.87
C ARG A 88 19.80 11.27 -16.77
N VAL A 89 18.59 10.73 -16.68
CA VAL A 89 17.65 11.07 -15.61
C VAL A 89 18.21 10.62 -14.26
N LEU A 90 18.69 9.38 -14.14
CA LEU A 90 19.32 8.88 -12.91
C LEU A 90 20.47 9.77 -12.42
N LEU A 91 21.32 10.24 -13.34
CA LEU A 91 22.43 11.14 -13.00
C LEU A 91 21.98 12.48 -12.41
N LYS A 92 20.79 12.99 -12.77
CA LYS A 92 20.25 14.23 -12.17
C LYS A 92 20.01 14.09 -10.68
N TYR A 93 19.66 12.89 -10.22
CA TYR A 93 19.34 12.59 -8.83
C TYR A 93 20.53 11.97 -8.07
N ALA A 94 21.70 11.85 -8.70
CA ALA A 94 22.86 11.20 -8.10
C ALA A 94 23.40 11.92 -6.86
N GLU A 95 23.20 13.23 -6.75
CA GLU A 95 23.66 14.00 -5.57
C GLU A 95 22.89 13.64 -4.30
N ILE A 96 21.63 13.21 -4.43
CA ILE A 96 20.78 12.80 -3.30
C ILE A 96 21.37 11.59 -2.56
N ARG A 97 22.14 10.72 -3.23
CA ARG A 97 22.83 9.57 -2.60
C ARG A 97 23.82 9.94 -1.52
N TYR A 98 24.31 11.18 -1.57
CA TYR A 98 25.29 11.70 -0.65
C TYR A 98 24.68 12.71 0.33
N SER A 99 23.35 12.91 0.29
CA SER A 99 22.63 13.71 1.26
C SER A 99 22.30 12.88 2.50
N ASP A 100 22.13 13.53 3.65
CA ASP A 100 21.68 12.89 4.88
C ASP A 100 20.16 12.60 4.89
N TYR A 101 19.51 12.60 3.71
CA TYR A 101 18.06 12.50 3.51
C TYR A 101 17.26 13.41 4.45
N PRO A 102 17.36 14.74 4.29
CA PRO A 102 16.60 15.69 5.09
C PRO A 102 15.07 15.52 4.97
N THR A 103 14.58 14.85 3.92
CA THR A 103 13.16 14.58 3.69
C THR A 103 12.89 13.12 3.31
N SER A 104 11.67 12.64 3.59
CA SER A 104 11.21 11.30 3.18
C SER A 104 11.27 11.12 1.66
N ASP A 105 10.96 12.19 0.91
CA ASP A 105 10.96 12.17 -0.55
C ASP A 105 12.34 11.86 -1.13
N GLU A 106 13.40 12.49 -0.63
CA GLU A 106 14.77 12.22 -1.09
C GLU A 106 15.18 10.77 -0.87
N PHE A 107 14.81 10.19 0.28
CA PHE A 107 15.02 8.77 0.54
C PHE A 107 14.29 7.90 -0.48
N HIS A 108 13.01 8.20 -0.76
CA HIS A 108 12.23 7.45 -1.74
C HIS A 108 12.78 7.59 -3.17
N ILE A 109 13.20 8.80 -3.58
CA ILE A 109 13.84 9.06 -4.86
C ILE A 109 15.09 8.19 -5.01
N ASP A 110 15.98 8.18 -4.01
CA ASP A 110 17.19 7.35 -4.07
C ASP A 110 16.85 5.87 -4.22
N LYS A 111 15.89 5.36 -3.44
CA LYS A 111 15.47 3.94 -3.55
C LYS A 111 14.93 3.59 -4.93
N ILE A 112 14.14 4.47 -5.55
CA ILE A 112 13.66 4.27 -6.91
C ILE A 112 14.83 4.26 -7.89
N CYS A 113 15.75 5.23 -7.79
CA CYS A 113 16.93 5.28 -8.64
C CYS A 113 17.80 4.01 -8.52
N TYR A 114 18.04 3.55 -7.29
CA TYR A 114 18.79 2.32 -7.02
C TYR A 114 18.11 1.09 -7.64
N ALA A 115 16.80 0.96 -7.46
CA ALA A 115 16.04 -0.16 -8.03
C ALA A 115 16.18 -0.20 -9.56
N VAL A 116 16.05 0.95 -10.24
CA VAL A 116 16.16 1.05 -11.69
C VAL A 116 17.58 0.74 -12.19
N GLU A 117 18.62 1.09 -11.42
CA GLU A 117 20.00 0.71 -11.77
C GLU A 117 20.29 -0.78 -11.63
N SER A 118 19.54 -1.46 -10.77
CA SER A 118 19.70 -2.90 -10.49
C SER A 118 18.92 -3.84 -11.42
N LEU A 119 18.06 -3.28 -12.29
CA LEU A 119 17.33 -4.02 -13.34
C LEU A 119 18.24 -4.34 -14.55
#